data_AF-A0A412LMC9-F1
#
_entry.id   AF-A0A412LMC9-F1
#
_cell.length_a   1.000
_cell.length_b   1.000
_cell.length_c   1.000
_cell.angle_alpha   90.00
_cell.angle_beta   90.00
_cell.angle_gamma   90.00
#
_symmetry.space_group_name_H-M   'P 1'
#
loop_
_entity.id
_entity.type
_entity.pdbx_description
1 polymer ?
#
loop_
_entity_poly.entity_id
_entity_poly.type
_entity_poly.pdbx_seq_one_letter_code
_entity_poly.pdbx_strand_id
1 'polypeptide(L)'
;MPFAKRGGYLARAVRPGNFSAVTGACQMVRRDVFEQVGGYNEEFAVGFNDADFCLRVWEAGFCTIFTPYAELYHYEFTSRGREEANEDKQRRWKREQALFMQRCPEFFLDGDSWLGPNLSSDSEHFSL
;
A
#
# COMPACT_ATOMS: atom_id res chain seq x y z
N MET A 1 10.58 13.32 26.47
CA MET A 1 9.92 12.01 26.69
C MET A 1 10.09 11.21 25.42
N PRO A 2 10.87 10.11 25.41
CA PRO A 2 11.06 9.34 24.19
C PRO A 2 9.71 8.71 23.81
N PHE A 3 9.37 8.79 22.53
CA PHE A 3 8.14 8.27 21.93
C PHE A 3 7.81 6.89 22.51
N ALA A 4 6.77 6.82 23.35
CA ALA A 4 6.23 5.53 23.76
C ALA A 4 5.85 4.80 22.47
N LYS A 5 6.55 3.70 22.16
CA LYS A 5 6.28 2.85 21.01
C LYS A 5 4.82 2.41 21.09
N ARG A 6 3.92 3.12 20.42
CA ARG A 6 2.56 2.66 20.16
C ARG A 6 2.70 1.55 19.12
N GLY A 7 3.05 0.36 19.57
CA GLY A 7 3.25 -0.80 18.70
C GLY A 7 1.98 -1.23 17.94
N GLY A 8 0.84 -0.60 18.20
CA GLY A 8 -0.45 -1.00 17.67
C GLY A 8 -0.89 -2.35 18.23
N TYR A 9 -1.97 -2.88 17.68
CA TYR A 9 -2.48 -4.19 18.02
C TYR A 9 -1.40 -5.27 17.85
N LEU A 10 -1.19 -6.09 18.88
CA LEU A 10 -0.15 -7.13 18.92
C LEU A 10 1.24 -6.63 18.49
N ALA A 11 1.60 -5.37 18.77
CA ALA A 11 2.88 -4.79 18.39
C ALA A 11 3.21 -4.89 16.87
N ARG A 12 2.17 -4.94 16.00
CA ARG A 12 2.30 -5.07 14.53
C ARG A 12 3.12 -3.95 13.90
N ALA A 13 3.06 -2.73 14.43
CA ALA A 13 3.78 -1.58 13.89
C ALA A 13 5.29 -1.60 14.17
N VAL A 14 5.76 -2.45 15.09
CA VAL A 14 7.17 -2.50 15.52
C VAL A 14 7.81 -3.86 15.26
N ARG A 15 7.20 -4.69 14.41
CA ARG A 15 7.71 -5.99 14.00
C ARG A 15 7.66 -6.13 12.47
N PRO A 16 8.64 -6.81 11.86
CA PRO A 16 8.51 -7.21 10.47
C PRO A 16 7.26 -8.06 10.26
N GLY A 17 6.61 -7.88 9.12
CA GLY A 17 5.39 -8.62 8.80
C GLY A 17 5.03 -8.53 7.33
N ASN A 18 4.23 -9.48 6.89
CA ASN A 18 3.70 -9.49 5.54
C ASN A 18 2.47 -8.58 5.44
N PHE A 19 2.37 -7.87 4.34
CA PHE A 19 1.26 -6.96 4.02
C PHE A 19 0.91 -7.12 2.54
N SER A 20 -0.32 -6.76 2.17
CA SER A 20 -0.73 -6.71 0.77
C SER A 20 0.07 -5.69 -0.04
N ALA A 21 0.33 -4.53 0.56
CA ALA A 21 1.10 -3.47 -0.06
C ALA A 21 1.83 -2.59 0.97
N VAL A 22 2.87 -1.91 0.51
CA VAL A 22 3.56 -0.82 1.21
C VAL A 22 3.62 0.39 0.30
N THR A 23 3.78 1.58 0.88
CA THR A 23 3.90 2.81 0.09
C THR A 23 5.17 2.82 -0.75
N GLY A 24 5.08 3.35 -1.97
CA GLY A 24 6.23 3.59 -2.86
C GLY A 24 7.24 4.61 -2.30
N ALA A 25 6.87 5.40 -1.28
CA ALA A 25 7.76 6.39 -0.66
C ALA A 25 8.99 5.77 0.03
N CYS A 26 8.89 4.51 0.48
CA CYS A 26 9.99 3.77 1.07
C CYS A 26 9.86 2.29 0.69
N GLN A 27 10.29 1.97 -0.52
CA GLN A 27 10.20 0.62 -1.07
C GLN A 27 11.54 0.16 -1.66
N MET A 28 11.86 -1.11 -1.46
CA MET A 28 12.99 -1.78 -2.10
C MET A 28 12.50 -3.11 -2.68
N VAL A 29 12.96 -3.43 -3.88
CA VAL A 29 12.62 -4.67 -4.57
C VAL A 29 13.86 -5.21 -5.29
N ARG A 30 13.95 -6.53 -5.42
CA ARG A 30 14.98 -7.13 -6.25
C ARG A 30 14.76 -6.73 -7.71
N ARG A 31 15.85 -6.43 -8.42
CA ARG A 31 15.80 -6.04 -9.83
C ARG A 31 15.08 -7.07 -10.70
N ASP A 32 15.40 -8.35 -10.52
CA ASP A 32 14.81 -9.43 -11.31
C ASP A 32 13.30 -9.57 -11.10
N VAL A 33 12.81 -9.39 -9.87
CA VAL A 33 11.38 -9.36 -9.56
C VAL A 33 10.71 -8.15 -10.21
N PHE A 34 11.32 -6.96 -10.13
CA PHE A 34 10.80 -5.75 -10.76
C PHE A 34 10.67 -5.90 -12.28
N GLU A 35 11.70 -6.45 -12.93
CA GLU A 35 11.70 -6.74 -14.37
C GLU A 35 10.67 -7.82 -14.72
N GLN A 36 10.56 -8.89 -13.93
CA GLN A 36 9.60 -9.98 -14.13
C GLN A 36 8.15 -9.49 -14.15
N VAL A 37 7.78 -8.57 -13.26
CA VAL A 37 6.41 -8.04 -13.21
C VAL A 37 6.18 -6.86 -14.15
N GLY A 38 7.21 -6.38 -14.86
CA GLY A 38 7.12 -5.25 -15.80
C GLY A 38 7.16 -3.87 -15.14
N GLY A 39 7.72 -3.75 -13.94
CA GLY A 39 7.85 -2.47 -13.23
C GLY A 39 6.52 -1.87 -12.76
N TYR A 40 6.45 -0.56 -12.55
CA TYR A 40 5.18 0.13 -12.23
C TYR A 40 4.29 0.24 -13.47
N ASN A 41 2.98 0.10 -13.28
CA ASN A 41 2.03 0.36 -14.36
C ASN A 41 1.83 1.88 -14.53
N GLU A 42 2.24 2.41 -15.67
CA GLU A 42 2.17 3.85 -16.00
C GLU A 42 0.74 4.39 -16.13
N GLU A 43 -0.27 3.52 -16.20
CA GLU A 43 -1.67 3.95 -16.12
C GLU A 43 -2.03 4.54 -14.74
N PHE A 44 -1.31 4.14 -13.70
CA PHE A 44 -1.34 4.71 -12.36
C PHE A 44 -0.25 5.78 -12.22
N ALA A 45 -0.51 6.96 -12.76
CA ALA A 45 0.47 8.04 -12.76
C ALA A 45 0.80 8.53 -11.34
N VAL A 46 -0.17 8.49 -10.43
CA VAL A 46 0.00 9.07 -9.09
C VAL A 46 -0.57 8.18 -7.97
N GLY A 47 -1.85 7.81 -8.04
CA GLY A 47 -2.50 6.97 -7.05
C GLY A 47 -2.37 5.49 -7.40
N PHE A 48 -2.36 4.63 -6.38
CA PHE A 48 -2.45 3.17 -6.48
C PHE A 48 -1.30 2.45 -7.21
N ASN A 49 -0.28 3.15 -7.72
CA ASN A 49 0.85 2.52 -8.41
C ASN A 49 1.60 1.51 -7.52
N ASP A 50 1.76 1.84 -6.25
CA ASP A 50 2.48 1.05 -5.26
C ASP A 50 1.65 -0.15 -4.79
N ALA A 51 0.34 0.05 -4.57
CA ALA A 51 -0.60 -1.03 -4.29
C ALA A 51 -0.69 -2.03 -5.45
N ASP A 52 -0.89 -1.54 -6.69
CA ASP A 52 -0.90 -2.36 -7.89
C ASP A 52 0.38 -3.18 -8.05
N PHE A 53 1.52 -2.52 -7.89
CA PHE A 53 2.82 -3.17 -8.00
C PHE A 53 2.98 -4.28 -6.97
N CYS A 54 2.63 -4.04 -5.71
CA CYS A 54 2.73 -5.04 -4.65
C CYS A 54 1.81 -6.24 -4.91
N LEU A 55 0.59 -6.01 -5.39
CA LEU A 55 -0.36 -7.09 -5.72
C LEU A 55 0.14 -7.93 -6.90
N ARG A 56 0.70 -7.32 -7.95
CA ARG A 56 1.34 -8.09 -9.04
C ARG A 56 2.55 -8.90 -8.59
N VAL A 57 3.36 -8.34 -7.70
CA VAL A 57 4.50 -9.06 -7.10
C VAL A 57 4.00 -10.25 -6.28
N TRP A 58 2.86 -10.11 -5.59
CA TRP A 58 2.20 -11.20 -4.89
C TRP A 58 1.64 -12.27 -5.85
N GLU A 59 0.96 -11.88 -6.93
CA GLU A 59 0.49 -12.77 -7.98
C GLU A 59 1.64 -13.55 -8.65
N ALA A 60 2.83 -12.97 -8.72
CA ALA A 60 4.05 -13.62 -9.19
C ALA A 60 4.69 -14.58 -8.17
N GLY A 61 4.08 -14.77 -7.00
CA GLY A 61 4.50 -15.73 -5.97
C GLY A 61 5.46 -15.16 -4.91
N PHE A 62 5.63 -13.84 -4.85
CA PHE A 62 6.47 -13.19 -3.84
C PHE A 62 5.63 -12.59 -2.70
N CYS A 63 6.30 -12.04 -1.69
CA CYS A 63 5.63 -11.40 -0.55
C CYS A 63 6.16 -9.98 -0.37
N THR A 64 5.26 -9.07 0.03
CA THR A 64 5.62 -7.73 0.47
C THR A 64 5.82 -7.74 1.98
N ILE A 65 7.03 -7.35 2.42
CA ILE A 65 7.43 -7.35 3.83
C ILE A 65 7.64 -5.90 4.28
N PHE A 66 6.88 -5.48 5.29
CA PHE A 66 7.17 -4.26 6.04
C PHE A 66 8.30 -4.52 7.04
N THR A 67 9.22 -3.56 7.19
CA THR A 67 10.24 -3.57 8.24
C THR A 67 10.24 -2.26 9.02
N PRO A 68 10.15 -2.29 10.36
CA PRO A 68 10.22 -1.09 11.18
C PRO A 68 11.65 -0.58 11.38
N TYR A 69 12.65 -1.23 10.77
CA TYR A 69 14.07 -0.91 10.98
C TYR A 69 14.63 0.07 9.94
N ALA A 70 13.86 0.38 8.90
CA ALA A 70 14.18 1.40 7.91
C ALA A 70 13.19 2.56 8.05
N GLU A 71 13.68 3.70 8.51
CA GLU A 71 12.84 4.88 8.80
C GLU A 71 13.24 6.06 7.91
N LEU A 72 12.29 6.56 7.13
CA LEU A 72 12.45 7.74 6.27
C LEU A 72 11.33 8.74 6.58
N TYR A 73 11.63 10.02 6.42
CA TYR A 73 10.62 11.08 6.49
C TYR A 73 9.96 11.29 5.12
N HIS A 74 8.65 11.11 5.07
CA HIS A 74 7.84 11.43 3.90
C HIS A 74 6.96 12.64 4.20
N TYR A 75 7.32 13.81 3.66
CA TYR A 75 6.53 15.03 3.79
C TYR A 75 5.39 15.05 2.77
N GLU A 76 4.29 14.38 3.11
CA GLU A 76 3.16 14.20 2.21
C GLU A 76 2.62 15.53 1.65
N PHE A 77 2.21 15.50 0.38
CA PHE A 77 1.57 16.60 -0.35
C PHE A 77 2.42 17.88 -0.52
N THR A 78 3.68 17.92 -0.08
CA THR A 78 4.51 19.14 -0.16
C THR A 78 4.79 19.62 -1.59
N SER A 79 5.19 18.72 -2.49
CA SER A 79 5.43 19.06 -3.90
C SER A 79 4.17 18.96 -4.75
N ARG A 80 3.35 17.93 -4.50
CA ARG A 80 2.19 17.58 -5.33
C ARG A 80 0.94 18.40 -4.98
N GLY A 81 0.80 18.87 -3.74
CA GLY A 81 -0.46 19.39 -3.22
C GLY A 81 -1.53 18.30 -3.07
N ARG A 82 -2.71 18.70 -2.59
CA ARG A 82 -3.86 17.80 -2.45
C ARG A 82 -4.59 17.59 -3.76
N GLU A 83 -5.21 16.43 -3.93
CA GLU A 83 -5.97 16.09 -5.14
C GLU A 83 -7.17 17.02 -5.31
N GLU A 84 -7.80 17.44 -4.21
CA GLU A 84 -8.99 18.29 -4.22
C GLU A 84 -8.72 19.73 -4.63
N ALA A 85 -7.45 20.14 -4.68
CA ALA A 85 -7.07 21.50 -5.03
C ALA A 85 -7.21 21.80 -6.54
N ASN A 86 -7.41 20.78 -7.39
CA ASN A 86 -7.44 20.93 -8.84
C ASN A 86 -8.37 19.88 -9.49
N GLU A 87 -9.27 20.31 -10.38
CA GLU A 87 -10.26 19.42 -11.01
C GLU A 87 -9.64 18.31 -11.89
N ASP A 88 -8.53 18.59 -12.57
CA ASP A 88 -7.81 17.59 -13.37
C ASP A 88 -7.16 16.53 -12.48
N LYS A 89 -6.64 16.94 -11.32
CA LYS A 89 -6.13 16.01 -10.29
C LYS A 89 -7.24 15.13 -9.75
N GLN A 90 -8.38 15.72 -9.37
CA GLN A 90 -9.56 14.96 -8.97
C GLN A 90 -10.04 13.98 -10.06
N ARG A 91 -10.03 14.40 -11.32
CA ARG A 91 -10.43 13.54 -12.46
C ARG A 91 -9.47 12.36 -12.63
N ARG A 92 -8.17 12.61 -12.56
CA ARG A 92 -7.15 11.55 -12.56
C ARG A 92 -7.35 10.60 -11.40
N TRP A 93 -7.52 11.12 -10.18
CA TRP A 93 -7.75 10.30 -8.97
C TRP A 93 -8.94 9.35 -9.15
N LYS A 94 -10.08 9.85 -9.65
CA LYS A 94 -11.27 9.02 -9.93
C LYS A 94 -11.01 7.97 -11.00
N ARG A 95 -10.28 8.32 -12.07
CA ARG A 95 -9.89 7.36 -13.13
C ARG A 95 -9.01 6.26 -12.56
N GLU A 96 -7.96 6.61 -11.83
CA GLU A 96 -7.02 5.66 -11.24
C GLU A 96 -7.72 4.76 -10.20
N GLN A 97 -8.62 5.31 -9.38
CA GLN A 97 -9.45 4.53 -8.47
C GLN A 97 -10.31 3.51 -9.21
N ALA A 98 -11.02 3.93 -10.27
CA ALA A 98 -11.85 3.03 -11.06
C ALA A 98 -11.03 1.92 -11.74
N LEU A 99 -9.85 2.27 -12.27
CA LEU A 99 -8.93 1.32 -12.87
C LEU A 99 -8.44 0.28 -11.85
N PHE A 100 -8.07 0.73 -10.65
CA PHE A 100 -7.62 -0.16 -9.57
C PHE A 100 -8.73 -1.14 -9.16
N MET A 101 -9.96 -0.65 -9.00
CA MET A 101 -11.12 -1.50 -8.69
C MET A 101 -11.42 -2.52 -9.78
N GLN A 102 -11.30 -2.14 -11.06
CA GLN A 102 -11.49 -3.06 -12.18
C GLN A 102 -10.41 -4.14 -12.23
N ARG A 103 -9.18 -3.79 -11.88
CA ARG A 103 -8.01 -4.65 -11.99
C ARG A 103 -7.87 -5.63 -10.83
N CYS A 104 -8.28 -5.24 -9.63
CA CYS A 104 -8.15 -6.06 -8.42
C CYS A 104 -9.51 -6.41 -7.82
N PRO A 105 -10.47 -7.00 -8.58
CA PRO A 105 -11.83 -7.23 -8.10
C PRO A 105 -11.87 -8.16 -6.89
N GLU A 106 -11.08 -9.24 -6.91
CA GLU A 106 -11.01 -10.22 -5.81
C GLU A 106 -10.60 -9.56 -4.49
N PHE A 107 -9.69 -8.59 -4.52
CA PHE A 107 -9.29 -7.86 -3.30
C PHE A 107 -10.46 -7.09 -2.67
N PHE A 108 -11.39 -6.58 -3.49
CA PHE A 108 -12.57 -5.86 -3.02
C PHE A 108 -13.76 -6.77 -2.70
N LEU A 109 -13.81 -7.97 -3.29
CA LEU A 109 -14.88 -8.94 -3.07
C LEU A 109 -14.60 -9.85 -1.87
N ASP A 110 -13.38 -10.38 -1.81
CA ASP A 110 -12.96 -11.35 -0.80
C ASP A 110 -12.22 -10.71 0.38
N GLY A 111 -11.75 -9.47 0.19
CA GLY A 111 -10.98 -8.72 1.17
C GLY A 111 -9.47 -8.98 1.11
N ASP A 112 -8.75 -8.33 2.02
CA ASP A 112 -7.29 -8.48 2.12
C ASP A 112 -6.92 -9.85 2.73
N SER A 113 -6.32 -10.73 1.93
CA SER A 113 -5.85 -12.06 2.40
C SER A 113 -4.78 -11.99 3.50
N TRP A 114 -4.10 -10.86 3.66
CA TRP A 114 -3.15 -10.61 4.75
C TRP A 114 -3.82 -10.08 6.02
N LEU A 115 -5.13 -9.80 5.98
CA LEU A 115 -5.94 -9.58 7.16
C LEU A 115 -6.56 -10.91 7.59
N GLY A 116 -6.31 -11.31 8.84
CA GLY A 116 -6.92 -12.52 9.38
C GLY A 116 -8.45 -12.37 9.41
N PRO A 117 -9.24 -13.40 9.08
CA PRO A 117 -10.71 -13.32 9.02
C PRO A 117 -11.37 -13.04 10.39
N ASN A 118 -10.61 -13.18 11.48
CA ASN A 118 -11.06 -12.90 12.84
C ASN A 118 -10.69 -11.48 13.31
N LEU A 119 -10.21 -10.62 12.42
CA LEU A 119 -9.81 -9.25 12.71
C LEU A 119 -10.75 -8.28 11.98
N SER A 120 -11.29 -7.30 12.69
CA SER A 120 -12.10 -6.25 12.05
C SER A 120 -11.23 -5.36 11.17
N SER A 121 -11.64 -5.16 9.91
CA SER A 121 -11.04 -4.19 9.00
C SER A 121 -11.37 -2.74 9.37
N ASP A 122 -12.43 -2.54 10.14
CA ASP A 122 -13.01 -1.22 10.43
C ASP A 122 -12.54 -0.65 11.78
N SER A 123 -11.71 -1.41 12.50
CA SER A 123 -11.14 -1.03 13.80
C SER A 123 -9.62 -0.88 13.71
N GLU A 124 -9.09 0.26 14.17
CA GLU A 124 -7.64 0.47 14.32
C GLU A 124 -6.98 -0.52 15.31
N HIS A 125 -7.80 -1.16 16.16
CA HIS A 125 -7.38 -2.17 17.11
C HIS A 125 -7.75 -3.59 16.68
N PHE A 126 -8.31 -3.75 15.47
CA PHE A 126 -8.80 -5.02 14.92
C PHE A 126 -9.80 -5.74 15.84
N SER A 127 -10.48 -4.98 16.73
CA SER A 127 -11.50 -5.48 17.64
C SER A 127 -12.80 -5.77 16.88
N LEU A 128 -13.42 -6.92 17.16
CA LEU A 128 -14.75 -7.28 16.66
C LEU A 128 -15.85 -6.38 17.24
#